data_AF-A0A9W7XNV5-F1
#
_entry.id   AF-A0A9W7XNV5-F1
#
_cell.length_a   1.000
_cell.length_b   1.000
_cell.length_c   1.000
_cell.angle_alpha   90.00
_cell.angle_beta   90.00
_cell.angle_gamma   90.00
#
_symmetry.space_group_name_H-M   'P 1'
#
loop_
_entity.id
_entity.type
_entity.pdbx_description
1 polymer ?
#
loop_
_entity_poly.entity_id
_entity_poly.type
_entity_poly.pdbx_seq_one_letter_code
_entity_poly.pdbx_strand_id
1 'polypeptide(L)'
;LRWLDYVVDSAGLTEKLLETLGFVPPDMQREIITALPDIISDSDSAGASKVLAGMLSETPELMLPILDTLGSLDCPPSLLQEARSSVIMHLVSAEPIDLPVMMRFLLQSAGTESAAPVIQRIRRRLDLTPIVLASRRVPAPAAGQTPDQTPDVLIFDAIATCLRSHRHLRDAWLKIIAADNEDVGPHTMLDVAVLLIVHPITAHTKRAESILKSKIDAVSSRQVAYTPALVESIITQFPAVFAANFSSLLAVARWLIQSSPLGSQGSRVASSMVVSAFGAMGMFQRQEISGELAVHIGSGNANEVDTATRIYLQLAQRFPHELRPFA
;
A
#
# COMPACT_ATOMS: atom_id res chain seq x y z
N LEU A 1 -33.23 7.47 -17.01
CA LEU A 1 -33.42 6.16 -16.35
C LEU A 1 -32.89 6.15 -14.93
N ARG A 2 -31.80 6.88 -14.61
CA ARG A 2 -31.32 6.99 -13.23
C ARG A 2 -32.39 7.62 -12.33
N TRP A 3 -32.59 7.04 -11.14
CA TRP A 3 -33.48 7.56 -10.08
C TRP A 3 -34.97 7.65 -10.46
N LEU A 4 -35.50 6.60 -11.11
CA LEU A 4 -36.94 6.52 -11.37
C LEU A 4 -37.72 6.21 -10.08
N ASP A 5 -38.71 7.04 -9.75
CA ASP A 5 -39.55 6.89 -8.54
C ASP A 5 -40.33 5.56 -8.52
N TYR A 6 -40.61 4.97 -9.69
CA TYR A 6 -41.31 3.70 -9.82
C TYR A 6 -40.94 3.00 -11.14
N VAL A 7 -40.47 1.75 -11.04
CA VAL A 7 -40.19 0.88 -12.21
C VAL A 7 -41.20 -0.26 -12.21
N VAL A 8 -42.02 -0.33 -13.26
CA VAL A 8 -43.10 -1.31 -13.39
C VAL A 8 -42.57 -2.73 -13.65
N ASP A 9 -41.52 -2.84 -14.47
CA ASP A 9 -40.86 -4.10 -14.84
C ASP A 9 -39.34 -3.93 -14.70
N SER A 10 -38.84 -4.09 -13.47
CA SER A 10 -37.40 -3.94 -13.16
C SER A 10 -36.56 -5.04 -13.80
N ALA A 11 -37.09 -6.26 -13.83
CA ALA A 11 -36.40 -7.43 -14.34
C ALA A 11 -36.21 -7.32 -15.86
N GLY A 12 -37.27 -6.99 -16.61
CA GLY A 12 -37.19 -6.82 -18.06
C GLY A 12 -36.32 -5.63 -18.47
N LEU A 13 -36.31 -4.55 -17.69
CA LEU A 13 -35.40 -3.42 -17.91
C LEU A 13 -33.94 -3.83 -17.68
N THR A 14 -33.66 -4.55 -16.59
CA THR A 14 -32.31 -5.02 -16.27
C THR A 14 -31.79 -5.98 -17.35
N GLU A 15 -32.62 -6.94 -17.78
CA GLU A 15 -32.27 -7.87 -18.86
C GLU A 15 -31.93 -7.13 -20.15
N LYS A 16 -32.79 -6.20 -20.59
CA LYS A 16 -32.54 -5.35 -21.77
C LYS A 16 -31.25 -4.55 -21.67
N LEU A 17 -30.96 -3.96 -20.50
CA LEU A 17 -29.73 -3.20 -20.30
C LEU A 17 -28.49 -4.10 -20.38
N LEU A 18 -28.54 -5.28 -19.77
CA LEU A 18 -27.44 -6.25 -19.83
C LEU A 18 -27.25 -6.80 -21.25
N GLU A 19 -28.33 -7.06 -22.00
CA GLU A 19 -28.26 -7.42 -23.42
C GLU A 19 -27.60 -6.30 -24.24
N THR A 20 -27.93 -5.04 -23.96
CA THR A 20 -27.34 -3.90 -24.70
C THR A 20 -25.84 -3.78 -24.53
N LEU A 21 -25.30 -4.18 -23.36
CA LEU A 21 -23.86 -4.22 -23.16
C LEU A 21 -23.15 -5.12 -24.17
N GLY A 22 -23.82 -6.15 -24.72
CA GLY A 22 -23.21 -7.08 -25.67
C GLY A 22 -22.92 -6.50 -27.06
N PHE A 23 -23.50 -5.37 -27.44
CA PHE A 23 -23.38 -4.83 -28.81
C PHE A 23 -23.11 -3.32 -28.90
N VAL A 24 -23.16 -2.58 -27.78
CA VAL A 24 -22.85 -1.14 -27.78
C VAL A 24 -21.33 -0.88 -27.72
N PRO A 25 -20.86 0.28 -28.24
CA PRO A 25 -19.45 0.67 -28.15
C PRO A 25 -18.95 0.81 -26.71
N PRO A 26 -17.63 0.70 -26.45
CA PRO A 26 -17.06 0.69 -25.09
C PRO A 26 -17.37 1.94 -24.27
N ASP A 27 -17.46 3.11 -24.90
CA ASP A 27 -17.82 4.34 -24.20
C ASP A 27 -19.26 4.30 -23.67
N MET A 28 -20.19 3.75 -24.45
CA MET A 28 -21.57 3.54 -24.03
C MET A 28 -21.68 2.41 -23.00
N GLN A 29 -20.89 1.34 -23.14
CA GLN A 29 -20.81 0.27 -22.14
C GLN A 29 -20.42 0.86 -20.78
N ARG A 30 -19.40 1.72 -20.73
CA ARG A 30 -18.96 2.42 -19.51
C ARG A 30 -20.07 3.25 -18.89
N GLU A 31 -20.79 4.04 -19.67
CA GLU A 31 -21.91 4.86 -19.19
C GLU A 31 -23.06 4.02 -18.62
N ILE A 32 -23.41 2.91 -19.30
CA ILE A 32 -24.44 1.99 -18.85
C ILE A 32 -24.00 1.33 -17.54
N ILE A 33 -22.78 0.77 -17.47
CA ILE A 33 -22.26 0.06 -16.29
C ILE A 33 -22.28 0.97 -15.07
N THR A 34 -21.73 2.18 -15.17
CA THR A 34 -21.71 3.14 -14.05
C THR A 34 -23.09 3.64 -13.63
N ALA A 35 -24.09 3.53 -14.51
CA ALA A 35 -25.48 3.88 -14.20
C ALA A 35 -26.27 2.74 -13.56
N LEU A 36 -25.78 1.48 -13.63
CA LEU A 36 -26.54 0.31 -13.19
C LEU A 36 -27.04 0.42 -11.74
N PRO A 37 -26.23 0.81 -10.74
CA PRO A 37 -26.68 0.88 -9.34
C PRO A 37 -27.84 1.86 -9.13
N ASP A 38 -27.95 2.89 -9.98
CA ASP A 38 -29.01 3.91 -9.91
C ASP A 38 -30.31 3.50 -10.63
N ILE A 39 -30.29 2.36 -11.35
CA ILE A 39 -31.37 1.94 -12.26
C ILE A 39 -31.97 0.60 -11.82
N ILE A 40 -31.15 -0.36 -11.40
CA ILE A 40 -31.61 -1.72 -11.06
C ILE A 40 -32.12 -1.79 -9.63
N SER A 41 -33.10 -2.65 -9.38
CA SER A 41 -33.57 -2.96 -8.03
C SER A 41 -32.67 -3.97 -7.33
N ASP A 42 -32.73 -3.99 -5.99
CA ASP A 42 -31.96 -4.94 -5.17
C ASP A 42 -32.24 -6.40 -5.54
N SER A 43 -33.45 -6.72 -6.01
CA SER A 43 -33.83 -8.06 -6.47
C SER A 43 -33.01 -8.56 -7.68
N ASP A 44 -32.58 -7.63 -8.54
CA ASP A 44 -31.97 -7.92 -9.84
C ASP A 44 -30.43 -7.72 -9.79
N SER A 45 -29.92 -7.21 -8.66
CA SER A 45 -28.51 -6.94 -8.39
C SER A 45 -27.59 -8.16 -8.56
N ALA A 46 -28.04 -9.35 -8.15
CA ALA A 46 -27.27 -10.59 -8.27
C ALA A 46 -27.10 -11.03 -9.73
N GLY A 47 -28.13 -10.82 -10.57
CA GLY A 47 -28.08 -11.12 -12.00
C GLY A 47 -27.12 -10.18 -12.73
N ALA A 48 -27.23 -8.88 -12.46
CA ALA A 48 -26.31 -7.87 -13.01
C ALA A 48 -24.86 -8.13 -12.57
N SER A 49 -24.65 -8.41 -11.29
CA SER A 49 -23.31 -8.73 -10.74
C SER A 49 -22.66 -9.92 -11.44
N LYS A 50 -23.46 -10.94 -11.80
CA LYS A 50 -22.94 -12.12 -12.52
C LYS A 50 -22.46 -11.78 -13.92
N VAL A 51 -23.23 -10.98 -14.67
CA VAL A 51 -22.84 -10.54 -16.02
C VAL A 51 -21.57 -9.68 -15.95
N LEU A 52 -21.55 -8.70 -15.04
CA LEU A 52 -20.39 -7.83 -14.84
C LEU A 52 -19.13 -8.61 -14.42
N ALA A 53 -19.26 -9.60 -13.53
CA ALA A 53 -18.13 -10.44 -13.13
C ALA A 53 -17.55 -11.26 -14.30
N GLY A 54 -18.40 -11.77 -15.21
CA GLY A 54 -17.95 -12.45 -16.42
C GLY A 54 -17.21 -11.52 -17.40
N MET A 55 -17.67 -10.27 -17.52
CA MET A 55 -17.04 -9.27 -18.38
C MET A 55 -15.62 -8.89 -17.92
N LEU A 56 -15.27 -9.06 -16.65
CA LEU A 56 -13.93 -8.77 -16.13
C LEU A 56 -12.82 -9.57 -16.83
N SER A 57 -13.09 -10.81 -17.24
CA SER A 57 -12.13 -11.63 -17.97
C SER A 57 -12.06 -11.32 -19.47
N GLU A 58 -13.12 -10.77 -20.03
CA GLU A 58 -13.28 -10.58 -21.47
C GLU A 58 -12.86 -9.16 -21.91
N THR A 59 -13.09 -8.16 -21.06
CA THR A 59 -12.97 -6.74 -21.41
C THR A 59 -12.15 -5.96 -20.37
N PRO A 60 -10.80 -5.98 -20.46
CA PRO A 60 -9.95 -5.30 -19.48
C PRO A 60 -10.15 -3.77 -19.48
N GLU A 61 -10.53 -3.18 -20.62
CA GLU A 61 -10.80 -1.73 -20.76
C GLU A 61 -11.98 -1.24 -19.90
N LEU A 62 -12.89 -2.15 -19.54
CA LEU A 62 -14.05 -1.86 -18.69
C LEU A 62 -13.84 -2.29 -17.24
N MET A 63 -12.65 -2.76 -16.89
CA MET A 63 -12.40 -3.29 -15.55
C MET A 63 -12.75 -2.30 -14.46
N LEU A 64 -12.22 -1.08 -14.52
CA LEU A 64 -12.44 -0.06 -13.48
C LEU A 64 -13.93 0.29 -13.26
N PRO A 65 -14.71 0.66 -14.30
CA PRO A 65 -16.13 0.94 -14.10
C PRO A 65 -16.90 -0.29 -13.61
N ILE A 66 -16.50 -1.50 -14.00
CA ILE A 66 -17.08 -2.73 -13.46
C ILE A 66 -16.78 -2.88 -11.96
N LEU A 67 -15.54 -2.63 -11.52
CA LEU A 67 -15.18 -2.75 -10.10
C LEU A 67 -15.92 -1.75 -9.21
N ASP A 68 -16.04 -0.49 -9.64
CA ASP A 68 -16.80 0.53 -8.92
C ASP A 68 -18.28 0.16 -8.80
N THR A 69 -18.84 -0.40 -9.88
CA THR A 69 -20.23 -0.86 -9.93
C THR A 69 -20.45 -2.06 -9.02
N LEU A 70 -19.59 -3.08 -9.10
CA LEU A 70 -19.65 -4.26 -8.23
C LEU A 70 -19.47 -3.93 -6.75
N GLY A 71 -18.74 -2.86 -6.42
CA GLY A 71 -18.62 -2.36 -5.05
C GLY A 71 -19.90 -1.69 -4.53
N SER A 72 -20.77 -1.23 -5.43
CA SER A 72 -22.04 -0.55 -5.10
C SER A 72 -23.25 -1.49 -5.12
N LEU A 73 -23.17 -2.58 -5.87
CA LEU A 73 -24.22 -3.61 -5.96
C LEU A 73 -24.10 -4.62 -4.82
N ASP A 74 -25.23 -5.21 -4.41
CA ASP A 74 -25.23 -6.36 -3.50
C ASP A 74 -24.76 -7.62 -4.26
N CYS A 75 -23.45 -7.85 -4.22
CA CYS A 75 -22.80 -8.91 -4.96
C CYS A 75 -22.60 -10.17 -4.08
N PRO A 76 -23.12 -11.34 -4.49
CA PRO A 76 -22.89 -12.60 -3.79
C PRO A 76 -21.40 -12.90 -3.53
N PRO A 77 -21.03 -13.49 -2.39
CA PRO A 77 -19.63 -13.71 -2.02
C PRO A 77 -18.88 -14.64 -2.98
N SER A 78 -19.58 -15.56 -3.66
CA SER A 78 -19.03 -16.41 -4.71
C SER A 78 -18.58 -15.61 -5.94
N LEU A 79 -19.41 -14.66 -6.39
CA LEU A 79 -19.09 -13.79 -7.52
C LEU A 79 -17.97 -12.80 -7.16
N LEU A 80 -17.96 -12.26 -5.93
CA LEU A 80 -16.84 -11.46 -5.44
C LEU A 80 -15.52 -12.24 -5.40
N GLN A 81 -15.55 -13.55 -5.12
CA GLN A 81 -14.35 -14.38 -5.19
C GLN A 81 -13.84 -14.57 -6.62
N GLU A 82 -14.73 -14.73 -7.59
CA GLU A 82 -14.40 -14.81 -9.01
C GLU A 82 -13.83 -13.46 -9.52
N ALA A 83 -14.52 -12.36 -9.22
CA ALA A 83 -14.08 -11.02 -9.58
C ALA A 83 -12.68 -10.71 -9.00
N ARG A 84 -12.45 -10.99 -7.71
CA ARG A 84 -11.11 -10.85 -7.11
C ARG A 84 -10.06 -11.70 -7.81
N SER A 85 -10.42 -12.93 -8.21
CA SER A 85 -9.50 -13.82 -8.90
C SER A 85 -9.11 -13.28 -10.28
N SER A 86 -10.07 -12.70 -11.01
CA SER A 86 -9.82 -12.01 -12.27
C SER A 86 -8.92 -10.79 -12.07
N VAL A 87 -9.27 -9.88 -11.16
CA VAL A 87 -8.48 -8.67 -10.88
C VAL A 87 -7.03 -9.00 -10.50
N ILE A 88 -6.82 -10.04 -9.67
CA ILE A 88 -5.46 -10.48 -9.30
C ILE A 88 -4.64 -10.92 -10.53
N MET A 89 -5.26 -11.57 -11.52
CA MET A 89 -4.55 -12.00 -12.73
C MET A 89 -4.10 -10.80 -13.57
N HIS A 90 -4.85 -9.71 -13.55
CA HIS A 90 -4.53 -8.48 -14.27
C HIS A 90 -3.55 -7.56 -13.55
N LEU A 91 -3.26 -7.77 -12.26
CA LEU A 91 -2.33 -6.92 -11.49
C LEU A 91 -0.94 -6.79 -12.12
N VAL A 92 -0.45 -7.85 -12.78
CA VAL A 92 0.91 -7.88 -13.35
C VAL A 92 1.02 -7.00 -14.60
N SER A 93 -0.08 -6.86 -15.35
CA SER A 93 -0.14 -6.14 -16.62
C SER A 93 -0.87 -4.80 -16.52
N ALA A 94 -1.37 -4.44 -15.33
CA ALA A 94 -2.13 -3.23 -15.12
C ALA A 94 -1.26 -1.97 -15.22
N GLU A 95 -1.85 -0.88 -15.69
CA GLU A 95 -1.18 0.41 -15.67
C GLU A 95 -1.06 0.94 -14.23
N PRO A 96 0.03 1.64 -13.88
CA PRO A 96 0.22 2.14 -12.52
C PRO A 96 -0.93 3.00 -11.98
N ILE A 97 -1.60 3.75 -12.87
CA ILE A 97 -2.72 4.63 -12.52
C ILE A 97 -3.99 3.86 -12.09
N ASP A 98 -4.13 2.61 -12.52
CA ASP A 98 -5.30 1.76 -12.27
C ASP A 98 -5.14 0.93 -10.98
N LEU A 99 -3.89 0.63 -10.61
CA LEU A 99 -3.55 -0.18 -9.44
C LEU A 99 -4.18 0.30 -8.11
N PRO A 100 -4.29 1.61 -7.79
CA PRO A 100 -4.96 2.06 -6.56
C PRO A 100 -6.41 1.59 -6.43
N VAL A 101 -7.16 1.59 -7.54
CA VAL A 101 -8.57 1.15 -7.57
C VAL A 101 -8.63 -0.36 -7.41
N MET A 102 -7.77 -1.09 -8.13
CA MET A 102 -7.68 -2.55 -8.00
C MET A 102 -7.30 -2.97 -6.57
N MET A 103 -6.34 -2.29 -5.94
CA MET A 103 -5.95 -2.56 -4.55
C MET A 103 -7.10 -2.32 -3.57
N ARG A 104 -7.83 -1.21 -3.74
CA ARG A 104 -9.03 -0.92 -2.93
C ARG A 104 -10.06 -2.02 -3.06
N PHE A 105 -10.44 -2.37 -4.29
CA PHE A 105 -11.41 -3.44 -4.54
C PHE A 105 -10.97 -4.76 -3.90
N LEU A 106 -9.74 -5.21 -4.15
CA LEU A 106 -9.24 -6.49 -3.64
C LEU A 106 -9.25 -6.57 -2.11
N LEU A 107 -8.85 -5.49 -1.44
CA LEU A 107 -8.76 -5.45 0.01
C LEU A 107 -10.13 -5.23 0.68
N GLN A 108 -10.98 -4.36 0.13
CA GLN A 108 -12.32 -4.08 0.68
C GLN A 108 -13.28 -5.25 0.51
N SER A 109 -13.23 -5.94 -0.65
CA SER A 109 -14.09 -7.11 -0.89
C SER A 109 -13.62 -8.38 -0.16
N ALA A 110 -12.47 -8.34 0.53
CA ALA A 110 -11.96 -9.48 1.28
C ALA A 110 -12.55 -9.55 2.70
N GLY A 111 -13.41 -10.54 2.93
CA GLY A 111 -13.86 -10.93 4.28
C GLY A 111 -12.78 -11.70 5.07
N THR A 112 -13.07 -11.99 6.35
CA THR A 112 -12.14 -12.60 7.32
C THR A 112 -11.43 -13.86 6.81
N GLU A 113 -12.16 -14.83 6.27
CA GLU A 113 -11.60 -16.09 5.77
C GLU A 113 -10.75 -15.92 4.50
N SER A 114 -11.10 -14.91 3.70
CA SER A 114 -10.49 -14.68 2.39
C SER A 114 -9.36 -13.65 2.40
N ALA A 115 -9.17 -12.93 3.51
CA ALA A 115 -8.14 -11.89 3.64
C ALA A 115 -6.73 -12.45 3.43
N ALA A 116 -6.40 -13.55 4.12
CA ALA A 116 -5.08 -14.16 4.03
C ALA A 116 -4.69 -14.60 2.60
N PRO A 117 -5.51 -15.39 1.86
CA PRO A 117 -5.16 -15.79 0.50
C PRO A 117 -5.10 -14.60 -0.47
N VAL A 118 -5.97 -13.59 -0.33
CA VAL A 118 -5.91 -12.38 -1.15
C VAL A 118 -4.60 -11.62 -0.92
N ILE A 119 -4.22 -11.39 0.33
CA ILE A 119 -2.96 -10.70 0.68
C ILE A 119 -1.75 -11.45 0.13
N GLN A 120 -1.71 -12.78 0.26
CA GLN A 120 -0.62 -13.58 -0.29
C GLN A 120 -0.54 -13.46 -1.82
N ARG A 121 -1.68 -13.47 -2.51
CA ARG A 121 -1.73 -13.29 -3.97
C ARG A 121 -1.26 -11.89 -4.38
N ILE A 122 -1.65 -10.84 -3.66
CA ILE A 122 -1.15 -9.47 -3.87
C ILE A 122 0.37 -9.43 -3.72
N ARG A 123 0.91 -9.94 -2.59
CA ARG A 123 2.36 -9.96 -2.33
C ARG A 123 3.17 -10.67 -3.42
N ARG A 124 2.62 -11.70 -4.06
CA ARG A 124 3.29 -12.48 -5.12
C ARG A 124 3.15 -11.88 -6.51
N ARG A 125 2.08 -11.15 -6.79
CA ARG A 125 1.74 -10.65 -8.13
C ARG A 125 2.05 -9.17 -8.32
N LEU A 126 2.07 -8.38 -7.25
CA LEU A 126 2.34 -6.96 -7.33
C LEU A 126 3.84 -6.71 -7.49
N ASP A 127 4.26 -6.33 -8.69
CA ASP A 127 5.60 -5.82 -8.96
C ASP A 127 5.57 -4.29 -9.02
N LEU A 128 6.24 -3.65 -8.06
CA LEU A 128 6.33 -2.18 -7.98
C LEU A 128 7.53 -1.64 -8.77
N THR A 129 8.42 -2.50 -9.26
CA THR A 129 9.63 -2.11 -10.01
C THR A 129 9.31 -1.26 -11.26
N PRO A 130 8.31 -1.60 -12.09
CA PRO A 130 7.95 -0.79 -13.25
C PRO A 130 7.51 0.63 -12.87
N ILE A 131 6.84 0.77 -11.72
CA ILE A 131 6.34 2.04 -11.19
C ILE A 131 7.50 2.94 -10.79
N VAL A 132 8.53 2.39 -10.15
CA VAL A 132 9.78 3.12 -9.80
C VAL A 132 10.47 3.62 -11.07
N LEU A 133 10.58 2.77 -12.09
CA LEU A 133 11.24 3.12 -13.34
C LEU A 133 10.47 4.19 -14.11
N ALA A 134 9.13 4.14 -14.10
CA ALA A 134 8.28 5.16 -14.71
C ALA A 134 8.38 6.49 -13.96
N SER A 135 8.30 6.46 -12.63
CA SER A 135 8.36 7.66 -11.77
C SER A 135 9.71 8.37 -11.85
N ARG A 136 10.81 7.62 -12.06
CA ARG A 136 12.16 8.19 -12.27
C ARG A 136 12.38 8.81 -13.65
N ARG A 137 11.54 8.48 -14.64
CA ARG A 137 11.65 9.00 -16.02
C ARG A 137 10.90 10.31 -16.23
N VAL A 138 10.04 10.71 -15.29
CA VAL A 138 9.36 12.00 -15.33
C VAL A 138 10.28 13.03 -14.66
N PRO A 139 10.91 13.95 -15.42
CA PRO A 139 11.52 15.12 -14.79
C PRO A 139 10.38 15.96 -14.18
N ALA A 140 10.61 16.47 -12.97
CA ALA A 140 9.80 17.40 -12.17
C ALA A 140 8.30 17.54 -12.57
N PRO A 141 7.34 17.33 -11.63
CA PRO A 141 5.92 17.28 -11.95
C PRO A 141 5.52 18.42 -12.90
N ALA A 142 4.88 18.05 -14.01
CA ALA A 142 4.30 19.01 -14.94
C ALA A 142 3.43 19.98 -14.12
N ALA A 143 3.60 21.29 -14.37
CA ALA A 143 2.97 22.35 -13.60
C ALA A 143 1.48 22.04 -13.32
N GLY A 144 1.17 21.65 -12.08
CA GLY A 144 -0.17 21.25 -11.64
C GLY A 144 -0.28 19.91 -10.90
N GLN A 145 0.66 18.97 -11.09
CA GLN A 145 0.68 17.72 -10.31
C GLN A 145 1.39 17.94 -8.99
N THR A 146 0.67 17.84 -7.87
CA THR A 146 1.30 17.79 -6.55
C THR A 146 2.01 16.44 -6.38
N PRO A 147 3.12 16.38 -5.61
CA PRO A 147 3.83 15.13 -5.33
C PRO A 147 2.95 14.05 -4.65
N ASP A 148 1.76 14.42 -4.15
CA ASP A 148 0.78 13.52 -3.52
C ASP A 148 -0.07 12.71 -4.51
N GLN A 149 0.01 12.98 -5.82
CA GLN A 149 -0.81 12.30 -6.84
C GLN A 149 -0.04 11.29 -7.69
N THR A 150 1.20 10.95 -7.31
CA THR A 150 1.95 9.95 -8.05
C THR A 150 1.31 8.55 -7.83
N PRO A 151 1.30 7.68 -8.86
CA PRO A 151 0.63 6.39 -8.77
C PRO A 151 1.10 5.52 -7.59
N ASP A 152 2.39 5.57 -7.25
CA ASP A 152 2.94 4.90 -6.08
C ASP A 152 2.31 5.39 -4.76
N VAL A 153 2.21 6.71 -4.55
CA VAL A 153 1.57 7.27 -3.35
C VAL A 153 0.11 6.82 -3.26
N LEU A 154 -0.62 6.86 -4.37
CA LEU A 154 -2.03 6.44 -4.41
C LEU A 154 -2.22 4.94 -4.14
N ILE A 155 -1.31 4.08 -4.62
CA ILE A 155 -1.33 2.64 -4.34
C ILE A 155 -1.15 2.39 -2.84
N PHE A 156 -0.16 3.04 -2.22
CA PHE A 156 0.09 2.88 -0.79
C PHE A 156 -1.01 3.50 0.06
N ASP A 157 -1.59 4.63 -0.36
CA ASP A 157 -2.73 5.24 0.35
C ASP A 157 -3.98 4.36 0.25
N ALA A 158 -4.25 3.73 -0.89
CA ALA A 158 -5.31 2.73 -1.05
C ALA A 158 -5.13 1.58 -0.05
N ILE A 159 -3.92 1.01 0.05
CA ILE A 159 -3.61 -0.05 1.02
C ILE A 159 -3.77 0.46 2.45
N ALA A 160 -3.25 1.65 2.75
CA ALA A 160 -3.29 2.25 4.08
C ALA A 160 -4.72 2.50 4.54
N THR A 161 -5.57 3.05 3.68
CA THR A 161 -6.99 3.30 3.96
C THR A 161 -7.74 2.01 4.27
N CYS A 162 -7.51 0.95 3.49
CA CYS A 162 -8.09 -0.37 3.75
C CYS A 162 -7.62 -0.94 5.09
N LEU A 163 -6.32 -0.87 5.37
CA LEU A 163 -5.74 -1.36 6.62
C LEU A 163 -6.18 -0.56 7.83
N ARG A 164 -6.33 0.76 7.76
CA ARG A 164 -6.83 1.59 8.87
C ARG A 164 -8.28 1.27 9.20
N SER A 165 -9.09 0.99 8.18
CA SER A 165 -10.52 0.72 8.32
C SER A 165 -10.82 -0.71 8.80
N HIS A 166 -10.05 -1.70 8.36
CA HIS A 166 -10.42 -3.12 8.54
C HIS A 166 -9.43 -3.89 9.42
N ARG A 167 -9.86 -4.25 10.63
CA ARG A 167 -9.03 -4.98 11.60
C ARG A 167 -8.59 -6.36 11.09
N HIS A 168 -9.50 -7.12 10.47
CA HIS A 168 -9.19 -8.47 9.99
C HIS A 168 -8.08 -8.47 8.93
N LEU A 169 -8.01 -7.44 8.08
CA LEU A 169 -6.93 -7.27 7.11
C LEU A 169 -5.59 -7.05 7.81
N ARG A 170 -5.54 -6.17 8.83
CA ARG A 170 -4.32 -5.92 9.62
C ARG A 170 -3.82 -7.19 10.28
N ASP A 171 -4.72 -7.90 10.97
CA ASP A 171 -4.38 -9.11 11.71
C ASP A 171 -3.90 -10.24 10.77
N ALA A 172 -4.53 -10.39 9.60
CA ALA A 172 -4.11 -11.34 8.58
C ALA A 172 -2.74 -10.99 7.98
N TRP A 173 -2.52 -9.72 7.61
CA TRP A 173 -1.27 -9.29 6.97
C TRP A 173 -0.08 -9.40 7.94
N LEU A 174 -0.25 -8.95 9.19
CA LEU A 174 0.78 -9.11 10.22
C LEU A 174 1.09 -10.58 10.49
N LYS A 175 0.09 -11.47 10.46
CA LYS A 175 0.32 -12.92 10.61
C LYS A 175 1.12 -13.49 9.43
N ILE A 176 0.85 -13.04 8.21
CA ILE A 176 1.60 -13.46 7.01
C ILE A 176 3.05 -12.98 7.10
N ILE A 177 3.29 -11.73 7.49
CA ILE A 177 4.65 -11.19 7.63
C ILE A 177 5.38 -11.91 8.77
N ALA A 178 4.71 -12.18 9.89
CA ALA A 178 5.30 -12.88 11.02
C ALA A 178 5.64 -14.35 10.72
N ALA A 179 4.92 -14.99 9.80
CA ALA A 179 5.16 -16.39 9.45
C ALA A 179 6.57 -16.60 8.88
N ASP A 180 7.12 -17.77 9.17
CA ASP A 180 8.51 -18.14 8.90
C ASP A 180 8.61 -19.29 7.88
N ASN A 181 7.54 -19.50 7.11
CA ASN A 181 7.40 -20.63 6.21
C ASN A 181 7.88 -20.24 4.81
N GLU A 182 8.50 -21.17 4.08
CA GLU A 182 8.98 -20.95 2.70
C GLU A 182 7.84 -20.51 1.76
N ASP A 183 6.60 -20.95 2.03
CA ASP A 183 5.40 -20.57 1.28
C ASP A 183 5.14 -19.05 1.25
N VAL A 184 5.65 -18.30 2.23
CA VAL A 184 5.43 -16.85 2.35
C VAL A 184 6.26 -16.06 1.34
N GLY A 185 7.32 -16.67 0.78
CA GLY A 185 8.25 -16.03 -0.14
C GLY A 185 9.18 -15.01 0.53
N PRO A 186 10.04 -14.33 -0.26
CA PRO A 186 10.90 -13.27 0.24
C PRO A 186 10.08 -12.12 0.85
N HIS A 187 10.59 -11.50 1.91
CA HIS A 187 10.03 -10.24 2.39
C HIS A 187 10.17 -9.15 1.32
N THR A 188 9.07 -8.47 1.03
CA THR A 188 9.01 -7.45 -0.02
C THR A 188 8.95 -6.05 0.59
N MET A 189 9.14 -5.03 -0.25
CA MET A 189 8.90 -3.62 0.15
C MET A 189 7.53 -3.43 0.80
N LEU A 190 6.52 -4.08 0.24
CA LEU A 190 5.15 -4.00 0.70
C LEU A 190 5.03 -4.40 2.17
N ASP A 191 5.82 -5.38 2.63
CA ASP A 191 5.82 -5.80 4.02
C ASP A 191 6.33 -4.69 4.96
N VAL A 192 7.43 -4.01 4.57
CA VAL A 192 7.99 -2.89 5.35
C VAL A 192 7.01 -1.73 5.40
N ALA A 193 6.42 -1.37 4.25
CA ALA A 193 5.44 -0.30 4.18
C ALA A 193 4.19 -0.60 5.03
N VAL A 194 3.69 -1.84 5.01
CA VAL A 194 2.56 -2.26 5.85
C VAL A 194 2.89 -2.19 7.33
N LEU A 195 4.10 -2.58 7.75
CA LEU A 195 4.54 -2.43 9.14
C LEU A 195 4.54 -0.97 9.59
N LEU A 196 4.99 -0.04 8.73
CA LEU A 196 4.92 1.39 9.03
C LEU A 196 3.47 1.89 9.06
N ILE A 197 2.63 1.53 8.09
CA ILE A 197 1.21 1.92 8.06
C ILE A 197 0.47 1.49 9.33
N VAL A 198 0.79 0.31 9.86
CA VAL A 198 0.12 -0.27 11.04
C VAL A 198 0.73 0.23 12.36
N HIS A 199 1.99 0.67 12.37
CA HIS A 199 2.69 1.09 13.59
C HIS A 199 1.96 2.20 14.39
N PRO A 200 1.41 3.26 13.76
CA PRO A 200 0.64 4.30 14.48
C PRO A 200 -0.65 3.80 15.14
N ILE A 201 -1.15 2.62 14.76
CA ILE A 201 -2.38 2.06 15.32
C ILE A 201 -2.04 1.41 16.66
N THR A 202 -2.40 2.09 17.75
CA THR A 202 -2.03 1.73 19.15
C THR A 202 -2.25 0.26 19.51
N ALA A 203 -3.33 -0.35 19.03
CA ALA A 203 -3.64 -1.76 19.27
C ALA A 203 -2.65 -2.74 18.61
N HIS A 204 -1.91 -2.31 17.60
CA HIS A 204 -0.99 -3.13 16.81
C HIS A 204 0.48 -2.67 16.87
N THR A 205 0.79 -1.50 17.44
CA THR A 205 2.15 -0.93 17.53
C THR A 205 3.17 -1.94 18.06
N LYS A 206 2.95 -2.51 19.26
CA LYS A 206 3.86 -3.49 19.87
C LYS A 206 4.04 -4.76 19.04
N ARG A 207 2.99 -5.18 18.33
CA ARG A 207 3.03 -6.36 17.46
C ARG A 207 3.86 -6.08 16.21
N ALA A 208 3.70 -4.90 15.60
CA ALA A 208 4.51 -4.46 14.47
C ALA A 208 5.99 -4.35 14.87
N GLU A 209 6.29 -3.74 16.02
CA GLU A 209 7.64 -3.65 16.60
C GLU A 209 8.26 -5.03 16.86
N SER A 210 7.51 -5.95 17.48
CA SER A 210 7.97 -7.31 17.74
C SER A 210 8.30 -8.08 16.45
N ILE A 211 7.43 -7.98 15.43
CA ILE A 211 7.67 -8.58 14.11
C ILE A 211 8.91 -7.96 13.46
N LEU A 212 9.00 -6.62 13.45
CA LEU A 212 10.14 -5.92 12.87
C LEU A 212 11.45 -6.34 13.54
N LYS A 213 11.49 -6.40 14.88
CA LYS A 213 12.65 -6.87 15.64
C LYS A 213 13.03 -8.30 15.26
N SER A 214 12.06 -9.21 15.29
CA SER A 214 12.27 -10.62 14.96
C SER A 214 12.86 -10.80 13.55
N LYS A 215 12.36 -10.04 12.56
CA LYS A 215 12.85 -10.11 11.18
C LYS A 215 14.20 -9.42 10.96
N ILE A 216 14.55 -8.41 11.77
CA ILE A 216 15.89 -7.80 11.78
C ILE A 216 16.91 -8.75 12.44
N ASP A 217 16.53 -9.42 13.53
CA ASP A 217 17.44 -10.32 14.26
C ASP A 217 17.67 -11.64 13.49
N ALA A 218 16.73 -12.04 12.63
CA ALA A 218 16.83 -13.25 11.80
C ALA A 218 17.86 -13.17 10.64
N VAL A 219 18.53 -12.02 10.44
CA VAL A 219 19.51 -11.77 9.35
C VAL A 219 20.61 -12.85 9.28
N SER A 220 21.02 -13.44 10.41
CA SER A 220 22.08 -14.45 10.44
C SER A 220 21.69 -15.84 9.94
N SER A 221 20.39 -16.13 9.81
CA SER A 221 19.89 -17.49 9.53
C SER A 221 19.06 -17.60 8.25
N ARG A 222 18.72 -16.49 7.58
CA ARG A 222 17.74 -16.48 6.50
C ARG A 222 18.20 -15.66 5.29
N GLN A 223 17.76 -16.10 4.12
CA GLN A 223 18.14 -15.51 2.83
C GLN A 223 17.48 -14.14 2.58
N VAL A 224 16.43 -13.78 3.32
CA VAL A 224 15.71 -12.51 3.15
C VAL A 224 15.31 -11.97 4.52
N ALA A 225 16.04 -10.98 4.99
CA ALA A 225 15.79 -10.31 6.26
C ALA A 225 15.76 -8.79 6.06
N TYR A 226 15.23 -8.04 7.03
CA TYR A 226 15.21 -6.58 6.98
C TYR A 226 16.62 -6.04 7.24
N THR A 227 17.40 -5.99 6.18
CA THR A 227 18.78 -5.47 6.21
C THR A 227 18.81 -3.96 6.04
N PRO A 228 19.88 -3.28 6.51
CA PRO A 228 20.08 -1.86 6.25
C PRO A 228 20.01 -1.50 4.76
N ALA A 229 20.55 -2.35 3.88
CA ALA A 229 20.57 -2.13 2.43
C ALA A 229 19.16 -2.23 1.80
N LEU A 230 18.35 -3.20 2.25
CA LEU A 230 16.95 -3.32 1.80
C LEU A 230 16.17 -2.05 2.15
N VAL A 231 16.32 -1.58 3.39
CA VAL A 231 15.60 -0.40 3.88
C VAL A 231 16.05 0.88 3.17
N GLU A 232 17.35 1.06 2.95
CA GLU A 232 17.89 2.17 2.15
C GLU A 232 17.33 2.13 0.72
N SER A 233 17.35 0.95 0.08
CA SER A 233 16.80 0.76 -1.26
C SER A 233 15.32 1.13 -1.33
N ILE A 234 14.52 0.69 -0.36
CA ILE A 234 13.08 0.95 -0.33
C ILE A 234 12.77 2.45 -0.17
N ILE A 235 13.41 3.11 0.80
CA ILE A 235 13.16 4.53 1.09
C ILE A 235 13.60 5.41 -0.08
N THR A 236 14.75 5.10 -0.70
CA THR A 236 15.27 5.86 -1.84
C THR A 236 14.54 5.59 -3.15
N GLN A 237 13.87 4.44 -3.29
CA GLN A 237 13.03 4.13 -4.45
C GLN A 237 11.67 4.84 -4.39
N PHE A 238 11.10 5.04 -3.20
CA PHE A 238 9.74 5.59 -3.02
C PHE A 238 9.68 6.72 -1.98
N PRO A 239 10.45 7.80 -2.15
CA PRO A 239 10.56 8.85 -1.13
C PRO A 239 9.23 9.52 -0.80
N ALA A 240 8.33 9.70 -1.79
CA ALA A 240 7.03 10.33 -1.60
C ALA A 240 6.12 9.49 -0.68
N VAL A 241 6.09 8.17 -0.86
CA VAL A 241 5.32 7.22 -0.03
C VAL A 241 5.72 7.31 1.45
N PHE A 242 7.03 7.32 1.71
CA PHE A 242 7.55 7.39 3.07
C PHE A 242 7.48 8.81 3.65
N ALA A 243 7.52 9.86 2.81
CA ALA A 243 7.27 11.23 3.26
C ALA A 243 5.82 11.41 3.74
N ALA A 244 4.84 10.82 3.05
CA ALA A 244 3.43 10.83 3.47
C ALA A 244 3.20 10.09 4.82
N ASN A 245 4.03 9.10 5.13
CA ASN A 245 3.98 8.33 6.37
C ASN A 245 5.18 8.62 7.30
N PHE A 246 5.76 9.81 7.21
CA PHE A 246 7.04 10.14 7.82
C PHE A 246 7.02 10.05 9.36
N SER A 247 5.93 10.46 10.00
CA SER A 247 5.78 10.38 11.46
C SER A 247 5.92 8.94 11.98
N SER A 248 5.40 7.96 11.23
CA SER A 248 5.57 6.54 11.55
C SER A 248 7.00 6.08 11.32
N LEU A 249 7.60 6.46 10.19
CA LEU A 249 9.00 6.11 9.89
C LEU A 249 9.94 6.61 10.99
N LEU A 250 9.77 7.87 11.42
CA LEU A 250 10.57 8.47 12.48
C LEU A 250 10.30 7.80 13.84
N ALA A 251 9.04 7.48 14.15
CA ALA A 251 8.69 6.78 15.39
C ALA A 251 9.31 5.37 15.46
N VAL A 252 9.33 4.64 14.36
CA VAL A 252 9.99 3.32 14.27
C VAL A 252 11.50 3.46 14.39
N ALA A 253 12.11 4.46 13.74
CA ALA A 253 13.54 4.72 13.87
C ALA A 253 13.93 5.06 15.32
N ARG A 254 13.16 5.95 15.97
CA ARG A 254 13.31 6.27 17.40
C ARG A 254 13.25 5.02 18.27
N TRP A 255 12.21 4.20 18.09
CA TRP A 255 12.05 2.96 18.84
C TRP A 255 13.24 2.00 18.63
N LEU A 256 13.75 1.87 17.41
CA LEU A 256 14.93 1.05 17.13
C LEU A 256 16.19 1.60 17.81
N ILE A 257 16.42 2.93 17.80
CA ILE A 257 17.55 3.57 18.48
C ILE A 257 17.50 3.31 19.99
N GLN A 258 16.31 3.40 20.60
CA GLN A 258 16.13 3.19 22.04
C GLN A 258 16.24 1.71 22.46
N SER A 259 15.74 0.80 21.62
CA SER A 259 15.59 -0.62 21.97
C SER A 259 16.75 -1.51 21.51
N SER A 260 17.62 -1.02 20.62
CA SER A 260 18.69 -1.81 20.00
C SER A 260 20.06 -1.44 20.58
N PRO A 261 20.88 -2.43 21.01
CA PRO A 261 22.26 -2.18 21.44
C PRO A 261 23.10 -1.53 20.32
N LEU A 262 24.10 -0.74 20.71
CA LEU A 262 25.02 -0.10 19.77
C LEU A 262 25.67 -1.14 18.84
N GLY A 263 25.60 -0.89 17.53
CA GLY A 263 26.24 -1.74 16.52
C GLY A 263 25.50 -3.03 16.15
N SER A 264 24.38 -3.33 16.83
CA SER A 264 23.45 -4.41 16.46
C SER A 264 22.79 -4.16 15.09
N GLN A 265 22.14 -5.18 14.53
CA GLN A 265 21.41 -5.03 13.26
C GLN A 265 20.27 -4.00 13.38
N GLY A 266 19.55 -3.98 14.50
CA GLY A 266 18.51 -2.97 14.76
C GLY A 266 19.04 -1.54 14.74
N SER A 267 20.18 -1.29 15.38
CA SER A 267 20.85 0.02 15.35
C SER A 267 21.27 0.41 13.93
N ARG A 268 21.81 -0.52 13.13
CA ARG A 268 22.19 -0.27 11.72
C ARG A 268 20.99 -0.03 10.81
N VAL A 269 19.89 -0.74 11.02
CA VAL A 269 18.64 -0.52 10.29
C VAL A 269 18.09 0.85 10.62
N ALA A 270 18.09 1.26 11.89
CA ALA A 270 17.68 2.61 12.29
C ALA A 270 18.55 3.69 11.63
N SER A 271 19.88 3.51 11.62
CA SER A 271 20.79 4.43 10.92
C SER A 271 20.46 4.53 9.45
N SER A 272 20.25 3.39 8.77
CA SER A 272 19.88 3.36 7.36
C SER A 272 18.54 4.09 7.11
N MET A 273 17.52 3.82 7.92
CA MET A 273 16.22 4.52 7.82
C MET A 273 16.39 6.03 7.87
N VAL A 274 17.11 6.53 8.88
CA VAL A 274 17.29 7.96 9.11
C VAL A 274 18.15 8.59 8.02
N VAL A 275 19.28 7.98 7.66
CA VAL A 275 20.20 8.53 6.64
C VAL A 275 19.56 8.55 5.26
N SER A 276 18.86 7.48 4.87
CA SER A 276 18.17 7.42 3.59
C SER A 276 16.98 8.38 3.52
N ALA A 277 16.21 8.51 4.60
CA ALA A 277 15.12 9.49 4.66
C ALA A 277 15.66 10.93 4.56
N PHE A 278 16.74 11.24 5.27
CA PHE A 278 17.36 12.57 5.22
C PHE A 278 17.82 12.93 3.79
N GLY A 279 18.50 12.00 3.11
CA GLY A 279 18.97 12.21 1.75
C GLY A 279 17.85 12.35 0.72
N ALA A 280 16.80 11.54 0.85
CA ALA A 280 15.75 11.42 -0.17
C ALA A 280 14.56 12.37 0.00
N MET A 281 14.36 12.97 1.18
CA MET A 281 13.19 13.79 1.50
C MET A 281 13.50 15.30 1.59
N GLY A 282 12.44 16.10 1.77
CA GLY A 282 12.50 17.56 1.77
C GLY A 282 12.97 18.19 3.09
N MET A 283 13.00 19.53 3.10
CA MET A 283 13.51 20.34 4.22
C MET A 283 12.81 20.05 5.55
N PHE A 284 11.49 19.89 5.53
CA PHE A 284 10.70 19.59 6.73
C PHE A 284 11.15 18.28 7.38
N GLN A 285 11.26 17.18 6.61
CA GLN A 285 11.68 15.89 7.14
C GLN A 285 13.12 15.91 7.64
N ARG A 286 14.01 16.64 6.95
CA ARG A 286 15.40 16.83 7.39
C ARG A 286 15.49 17.56 8.74
N GLN A 287 14.70 18.61 8.92
CA GLN A 287 14.61 19.35 10.18
C GLN A 287 14.14 18.45 11.33
N GLU A 288 13.07 17.68 11.11
CA GLU A 288 12.54 16.75 12.12
C GLU A 288 13.55 15.65 12.47
N ILE A 289 14.25 15.10 11.47
CA ILE A 289 15.35 14.13 11.70
C ILE A 289 16.45 14.75 12.56
N SER A 290 16.92 15.95 12.23
CA SER A 290 17.97 16.63 12.99
C SER A 290 17.53 16.92 14.43
N GLY A 291 16.28 17.36 14.62
CA GLY A 291 15.69 17.56 15.95
C GLY A 291 15.64 16.27 16.76
N GLU A 292 15.22 15.17 16.15
CA GLU A 292 15.15 13.86 16.80
C GLU A 292 16.53 13.34 17.22
N LEU A 293 17.53 13.49 16.36
CA LEU A 293 18.91 13.10 16.68
C LEU A 293 19.47 13.94 17.84
N ALA A 294 19.16 15.25 17.89
CA ALA A 294 19.56 16.09 19.01
C ALA A 294 18.94 15.65 20.33
N VAL A 295 17.68 15.20 20.31
CA VAL A 295 17.00 14.63 21.50
C VAL A 295 17.72 13.36 21.98
N HIS A 296 18.09 12.44 21.08
CA HIS A 296 18.82 11.22 21.46
C HIS A 296 20.24 11.51 21.97
N ILE A 297 20.94 12.51 21.40
CA ILE A 297 22.25 12.95 21.90
C ILE A 297 22.09 13.58 23.31
N GLY A 298 20.98 14.26 23.56
CA GLY A 298 20.65 14.84 24.86
C GLY A 298 20.04 13.86 25.87
N SER A 299 19.77 12.59 25.53
CA SER A 299 18.99 11.70 26.39
C SER A 299 19.75 11.17 27.61
N GLY A 300 21.08 11.27 27.62
CA GLY A 300 21.95 10.75 28.68
C GLY A 300 22.13 9.23 28.68
N ASN A 301 21.46 8.51 27.78
CA ASN A 301 21.67 7.08 27.58
C ASN A 301 22.83 6.84 26.61
N ALA A 302 23.95 6.30 27.10
CA ALA A 302 25.17 6.11 26.30
C ALA A 302 24.94 5.39 24.96
N ASN A 303 24.07 4.38 24.91
CA ASN A 303 23.79 3.66 23.66
C ASN A 303 23.05 4.53 22.64
N GLU A 304 22.10 5.32 23.10
CA GLU A 304 21.34 6.25 22.24
C GLU A 304 22.25 7.37 21.75
N VAL A 305 23.04 7.95 22.66
CA VAL A 305 23.99 9.02 22.36
C VAL A 305 25.00 8.56 21.31
N ASP A 306 25.62 7.39 21.50
CA ASP A 306 26.61 6.86 20.54
C ASP A 306 25.97 6.52 19.19
N THR A 307 24.76 5.95 19.20
CA THR A 307 24.04 5.61 17.95
C THR A 307 23.67 6.88 17.19
N ALA A 308 23.07 7.86 17.86
CA ALA A 308 22.65 9.12 17.25
C ALA A 308 23.85 9.95 16.77
N THR A 309 24.95 9.99 17.52
CA THR A 309 26.19 10.67 17.11
C THR A 309 26.79 10.03 15.86
N ARG A 310 26.76 8.69 15.74
CA ARG A 310 27.21 7.99 14.53
C ARG A 310 26.32 8.30 13.32
N ILE A 311 25.00 8.36 13.52
CA ILE A 311 24.07 8.75 12.45
C ILE A 311 24.37 10.19 12.02
N TYR A 312 24.53 11.12 12.97
CA TYR A 312 24.84 12.52 12.70
C TYR A 312 26.16 12.67 11.92
N LEU A 313 27.19 11.91 12.29
CA LEU A 313 28.46 11.86 11.55
C LEU A 313 28.26 11.37 10.11
N GLN A 314 27.44 10.34 9.90
CA GLN A 314 27.12 9.86 8.55
C GLN A 314 26.37 10.92 7.73
N LEU A 315 25.43 11.65 8.34
CA LEU A 315 24.74 12.77 7.69
C LEU A 315 25.73 13.88 7.30
N ALA A 316 26.62 14.26 8.20
CA ALA A 316 27.64 15.28 7.93
C ALA A 316 28.61 14.88 6.81
N GLN A 317 28.91 13.57 6.69
CA GLN A 317 29.77 13.04 5.64
C GLN A 317 29.07 12.92 4.28
N ARG A 318 27.80 12.48 4.25
CA ARG A 318 27.06 12.24 3.01
C ARG A 318 26.33 13.47 2.47
N PHE A 319 25.84 14.34 3.36
CA PHE A 319 24.95 15.46 3.03
C PHE A 319 25.35 16.76 3.77
N PRO A 320 26.60 17.24 3.61
CA PRO A 320 27.11 18.38 4.39
C PRO A 320 26.36 19.68 4.11
N HIS A 321 25.89 19.89 2.88
CA HIS A 321 25.19 21.11 2.49
C HIS A 321 23.75 21.13 3.01
N GLU A 322 23.11 19.97 3.00
CA GLU A 322 21.73 19.77 3.46
C GLU A 322 21.63 19.76 4.97
N LEU A 323 22.68 19.34 5.69
CA LEU A 323 22.74 19.35 7.15
C LEU A 323 23.04 20.74 7.73
N ARG A 324 23.81 21.57 7.01
CA ARG A 324 24.25 22.90 7.48
C ARG A 324 23.14 23.80 8.07
N PRO A 325 21.90 23.85 7.53
CA PRO A 325 20.85 24.70 8.10
C PRO A 325 20.36 24.26 9.49
N PHE A 326 20.68 23.05 9.91
CA PHE A 326 20.19 22.41 11.14
C PHE A 326 21.31 22.09 12.15
N ALA A 327 22.55 22.48 11.82
CA ALA A 327 23.74 22.22 12.61
C ALA A 327 23.96 23.27 13.70
#